data_AF-A0A2N7BAY0-F1
#
_entry.id   AF-A0A2N7BAY0-F1
#
_cell.length_a   1.000
_cell.length_b   1.000
_cell.length_c   1.000
_cell.angle_alpha   90.00
_cell.angle_beta   90.00
_cell.angle_gamma   90.00
#
_symmetry.space_group_name_H-M   'P 1'
#
loop_
_entity.id
_entity.type
_entity.pdbx_description
1 polymer ?
#
loop_
_entity_poly.entity_id
_entity_poly.type
_entity_poly.pdbx_seq_one_letter_code
_entity_poly.pdbx_strand_id
1 'polypeptide(L)'
;MSTHIDRREDVNPEEGERKYGDVPFADTTNHKYPIDTPEHIRAAWSYIHHKDNAAKYDSDEVELIKDRIRRAAEKHDISLEDD
;
A
#
# COMPACT_ATOMS: atom_id res chain seq x y z
N MET A 1 -8.71 11.96 -10.11
CA MET A 1 -8.06 10.96 -9.24
C MET A 1 -9.03 10.60 -8.15
N SER A 2 -9.51 9.36 -8.15
CA SER A 2 -10.38 8.86 -7.09
C SER A 2 -9.61 8.87 -5.77
N THR A 3 -10.26 9.27 -4.68
CA THR A 3 -9.66 9.26 -3.33
C THR A 3 -9.98 8.00 -2.56
N HIS A 4 -10.72 7.10 -3.19
CA HIS A 4 -11.26 5.87 -2.62
C HIS A 4 -10.50 4.66 -3.15
N ILE A 5 -10.39 3.64 -2.30
CA ILE A 5 -9.94 2.30 -2.66
C ILE A 5 -11.08 1.37 -2.27
N ASP A 6 -11.55 0.58 -3.21
CA ASP A 6 -12.64 -0.36 -3.07
C ASP A 6 -12.25 -1.52 -2.15
N ARG A 7 -13.28 -2.06 -1.50
CA ARG A 7 -13.13 -3.20 -0.62
C ARG A 7 -12.89 -4.46 -1.45
N ARG A 8 -11.71 -5.05 -1.30
CA ARG A 8 -11.34 -6.32 -1.91
C ARG A 8 -11.99 -7.50 -1.19
N GLU A 9 -12.72 -8.33 -1.93
CA GLU A 9 -13.37 -9.53 -1.38
C GLU A 9 -12.38 -10.64 -1.02
N ASP A 10 -11.19 -10.64 -1.62
CA ASP A 10 -10.16 -11.67 -1.42
C ASP A 10 -9.29 -11.47 -0.17
N VAL A 11 -9.55 -10.43 0.62
CA VAL A 11 -8.75 -10.09 1.82
C VAL A 11 -9.65 -9.72 3.00
N ASN A 12 -9.27 -10.13 4.21
CA ASN A 12 -9.88 -9.64 5.45
C ASN A 12 -8.99 -8.54 6.09
N PRO A 13 -9.45 -7.29 6.25
CA PRO A 13 -8.71 -6.17 6.85
C PRO A 13 -8.29 -6.46 8.29
N GLU A 14 -9.09 -7.23 9.03
CA GLU A 14 -8.75 -7.66 10.39
C GLU A 14 -7.47 -8.50 10.41
N GLU A 15 -7.15 -9.20 9.31
CA GLU A 15 -5.91 -9.94 9.19
C GLU A 15 -4.69 -9.01 9.09
N GLY A 16 -4.85 -7.87 8.41
CA GLY A 16 -3.84 -6.82 8.33
C GLY A 16 -3.53 -6.24 9.71
N GLU A 17 -4.57 -5.84 10.44
CA GLU A 17 -4.45 -5.34 11.82
C GLU A 17 -3.86 -6.39 12.77
N ARG A 18 -4.28 -7.65 12.66
CA ARG A 18 -3.73 -8.72 13.50
C ARG A 18 -2.25 -8.98 13.21
N LYS A 19 -1.82 -8.85 11.96
CA LYS A 19 -0.45 -9.16 11.52
C LYS A 19 0.52 -8.02 11.79
N TYR A 20 0.10 -6.78 11.54
CA TYR A 20 0.98 -5.60 11.61
C TYR A 20 0.66 -4.69 12.79
N GLY A 21 -0.49 -4.87 13.44
CA GLY A 21 -0.99 -3.98 14.49
C GLY A 21 -1.71 -2.76 13.93
N ASP A 22 -1.88 -1.77 14.79
CA ASP A 22 -2.41 -0.46 14.45
C ASP A 22 -1.30 0.38 13.79
N VAL A 23 -1.08 0.15 12.49
CA VAL A 23 -0.09 0.86 11.68
C VAL A 23 -0.76 1.56 10.51
N PRO A 24 -0.21 2.69 10.02
CA PRO A 24 -0.68 3.30 8.79
C PRO A 24 -0.48 2.35 7.59
N PHE A 25 -1.53 2.24 6.77
CA PHE A 25 -1.54 1.48 5.53
C PHE A 25 -1.72 2.41 4.33
N ALA A 26 -1.07 2.09 3.21
CA ALA A 26 -1.32 2.80 1.96
C ALA A 26 -2.72 2.46 1.40
N ASP A 27 -3.15 1.21 1.54
CA ASP A 27 -4.55 0.84 1.36
C ASP A 27 -5.26 0.82 2.71
N THR A 28 -5.96 1.92 2.99
CA THR A 28 -6.72 2.14 4.22
C THR A 28 -8.03 1.35 4.28
N THR A 29 -8.54 0.86 3.16
CA THR A 29 -9.82 0.12 3.12
C THR A 29 -9.59 -1.36 3.40
N ASN A 30 -8.51 -1.91 2.84
CA ASN A 30 -8.19 -3.33 2.96
C ASN A 30 -7.06 -3.63 3.96
N HIS A 31 -6.51 -2.59 4.62
CA HIS A 31 -5.37 -2.67 5.53
C HIS A 31 -4.20 -3.45 4.90
N LYS A 32 -3.85 -3.05 3.67
CA LYS A 32 -2.72 -3.59 2.90
C LYS A 32 -1.64 -2.53 2.74
N TYR A 33 -0.41 -3.01 2.51
CA TYR A 33 0.77 -2.17 2.28
C TYR A 33 1.06 -1.26 3.48
N PRO A 34 1.55 -1.82 4.61
CA PRO A 34 1.97 -1.01 5.75
C PRO A 34 3.06 -0.02 5.32
N ILE A 35 3.04 1.17 5.91
CA ILE A 35 3.92 2.30 5.54
C ILE A 35 4.49 3.03 6.78
N ASP A 36 4.60 2.32 7.89
CA ASP A 36 5.10 2.79 9.19
C ASP A 36 6.61 2.64 9.37
N THR A 37 7.23 1.66 8.73
CA THR A 37 8.67 1.42 8.80
C THR A 37 9.33 1.42 7.43
N PRO A 38 10.64 1.70 7.36
CA PRO A 38 11.36 1.62 6.09
C PRO A 38 11.34 0.26 5.41
N GLU A 39 11.25 -0.82 6.18
CA GLU A 39 11.12 -2.18 5.64
C GLU A 39 9.74 -2.38 5.02
N HIS A 40 8.68 -1.95 5.72
CA HIS A 40 7.32 -2.01 5.21
C HIS A 40 7.11 -1.15 3.96
N ILE A 41 7.66 0.07 3.93
CA ILE A 41 7.55 0.97 2.77
C ILE A 41 8.20 0.34 1.52
N ARG A 42 9.41 -0.20 1.64
CA ARG A 42 10.09 -0.86 0.51
C ARG A 42 9.35 -2.11 0.05
N ALA A 43 8.86 -2.92 0.99
CA ALA A 43 8.05 -4.09 0.67
C ALA A 43 6.74 -3.68 -0.02
N ALA A 44 6.05 -2.66 0.49
CA ALA A 44 4.83 -2.14 -0.09
C ALA A 44 5.04 -1.68 -1.54
N TRP A 45 6.11 -0.92 -1.78
CA TRP A 45 6.48 -0.45 -3.11
C TRP A 45 6.74 -1.60 -4.09
N SER A 46 7.56 -2.57 -3.69
CA SER A 46 7.85 -3.75 -4.51
C SER A 46 6.58 -4.55 -4.82
N TYR A 47 5.70 -4.76 -3.82
CA TYR A 47 4.51 -5.55 -4.00
C TYR A 47 3.47 -4.87 -4.89
N ILE A 48 3.27 -3.55 -4.82
CA ILE A 48 2.30 -2.86 -5.69
C ILE A 48 2.80 -2.77 -7.15
N HIS A 49 4.12 -2.92 -7.39
CA HIS A 49 4.68 -3.03 -8.75
C HIS A 49 4.55 -4.43 -9.35
N HIS A 50 4.32 -5.46 -8.54
CA HIS A 50 3.99 -6.79 -9.06
C HIS A 50 2.63 -6.79 -9.76
N LYS A 51 2.62 -7.23 -11.03
CA LYS A 51 1.41 -7.26 -11.89
C LYS A 51 0.21 -7.94 -11.22
N ASP A 52 0.42 -9.07 -10.54
CA ASP A 52 -0.67 -9.83 -9.92
C ASP A 52 -1.31 -9.10 -8.74
N ASN A 53 -0.55 -8.26 -8.04
CA ASN A 53 -1.05 -7.44 -6.95
C ASN A 53 -1.71 -6.17 -7.47
N ALA A 54 -1.10 -5.51 -8.47
CA ALA A 54 -1.68 -4.33 -9.12
C ALA A 54 -3.01 -4.65 -9.79
N ALA A 55 -3.14 -5.84 -10.41
CA ALA A 55 -4.36 -6.30 -11.08
C ALA A 55 -5.56 -6.53 -10.13
N LYS A 56 -5.37 -6.38 -8.81
CA LYS A 56 -6.43 -6.47 -7.80
C LYS A 56 -7.13 -5.13 -7.56
N TYR A 57 -6.67 -4.08 -8.22
CA TYR A 57 -7.11 -2.71 -8.06
C TYR A 57 -7.34 -2.09 -9.43
N ASP A 58 -8.18 -1.07 -9.48
CA ASP A 58 -8.30 -0.21 -10.65
C ASP A 58 -7.04 0.66 -10.80
N SER A 59 -6.80 1.15 -12.01
CA SER A 59 -5.54 1.87 -12.32
C SER A 59 -5.37 3.13 -11.46
N ASP A 60 -6.44 3.85 -11.19
CA ASP A 60 -6.43 5.04 -10.32
C ASP A 60 -6.23 4.71 -8.84
N GLU A 61 -6.67 3.54 -8.39
CA GLU A 61 -6.39 3.03 -7.04
C GLU A 61 -4.92 2.63 -6.89
N VAL A 62 -4.35 1.96 -7.91
CA VAL A 62 -2.91 1.64 -7.95
C VAL A 62 -2.08 2.92 -7.85
N GLU A 63 -2.42 3.95 -8.63
CA GLU A 63 -1.76 5.25 -8.55
C GLU A 63 -1.89 5.88 -7.16
N LEU A 64 -3.08 5.83 -6.55
CA LEU A 64 -3.31 6.34 -5.21
C LEU A 64 -2.49 5.61 -4.13
N ILE A 65 -2.40 4.28 -4.21
CA ILE A 65 -1.59 3.46 -3.30
C ILE A 65 -0.11 3.83 -3.46
N LYS A 66 0.39 3.91 -4.70
CA LYS A 66 1.78 4.33 -4.98
C LYS A 66 2.07 5.72 -4.43
N ASP A 67 1.17 6.68 -4.61
CA ASP A 67 1.29 8.04 -4.05
C ASP A 67 1.43 8.04 -2.53
N ARG A 68 0.62 7.24 -1.84
CA ARG A 68 0.68 7.12 -0.38
C ARG A 68 1.99 6.50 0.09
N ILE A 69 2.49 5.47 -0.61
CA ILE A 69 3.79 4.85 -0.32
C ILE A 69 4.93 5.83 -0.55
N ARG A 70 4.92 6.61 -1.64
CA ARG A 70 5.94 7.64 -1.92
C ARG A 70 6.00 8.70 -0.82
N ARG A 71 4.84 9.22 -0.40
CA ARG A 71 4.78 10.20 0.70
C ARG A 71 5.30 9.63 2.01
N ALA A 72 5.08 8.34 2.27
CA ALA A 72 5.66 7.69 3.44
C ALA A 72 7.18 7.56 3.30
N ALA A 73 7.67 7.16 2.12
CA ALA A 73 9.10 7.09 1.84
C ALA A 73 9.80 8.44 2.06
N GLU A 74 9.22 9.54 1.57
CA GLU A 74 9.73 10.90 1.81
C GLU A 74 9.79 11.24 3.30
N LYS A 75 8.75 10.88 4.08
CA LYS A 75 8.74 11.10 5.55
C LYS A 75 9.79 10.29 6.30
N HIS A 76 10.22 9.17 5.73
CA HIS A 76 11.21 8.27 6.31
C HIS A 76 12.59 8.42 5.66
N ASP A 77 12.80 9.42 4.80
CA ASP A 77 14.04 9.66 4.06
C ASP A 77 14.52 8.42 3.25
N ILE A 78 13.56 7.71 2.63
CA ILE A 78 13.81 6.51 1.81
C ILE A 78 13.76 6.89 0.33
N SER A 79 14.81 6.55 -0.40
CA SER A 79 14.80 6.56 -1.86
C SER A 79 14.09 5.29 -2.38
N LEU A 80 12.97 5.47 -3.07
CA LEU A 80 12.31 4.41 -3.83
C LEU A 80 12.77 4.53 -5.29
N GLU A 81 13.18 3.42 -5.88
CA GLU A 81 13.48 3.35 -7.30
C GLU A 81 12.19 2.95 -8.05
N ASP A 82 11.81 3.74 -9.06
CA ASP A 82 10.80 3.36 -10.04
C ASP A 82 11.47 2.39 -11.04
N ASP A 83 11.05 1.12 -11.02
CA ASP A 83 11.44 0.11 -12.02
C ASP A 83 10.55 0.18 -13.25
#